data_AF-A0A9X3URX6-F1
#
_entry.id   AF-A0A9X3URX6-F1
#
_cell.length_a   1.000
_cell.length_b   1.000
_cell.length_c   1.000
_cell.angle_alpha   90.00
_cell.angle_beta   90.00
_cell.angle_gamma   90.00
#
_symmetry.space_group_name_H-M   'P 1'
#
loop_
_entity.id
_entity.type
_entity.pdbx_description
1 polymer ?
#
loop_
_entity_poly.entity_id
_entity_poly.type
_entity_poly.pdbx_seq_one_letter_code
_entity_poly.pdbx_strand_id
1 'polypeptide(L)' 'MKISSVIFDMDGVMIDSEPHWAKAQIHALANVDIHITIQTCEQLTRGKRIDEMASI' A
#
# COMPACT_ATOMS: atom_id res chain seq x y z
N MET A 1 14.18 18.29 -25.99
CA MET A 1 12.93 17.51 -25.99
C MET A 1 11.98 18.14 -24.98
N LYS A 2 10.72 18.41 -25.34
CA LYS A 2 9.75 19.08 -24.44
C LYS A 2 8.84 18.00 -23.84
N ILE A 3 8.70 17.95 -22.52
CA ILE A 3 7.75 17.05 -21.86
C ILE A 3 6.33 17.53 -22.19
N SER A 4 5.50 16.63 -22.73
CA SER A 4 4.11 16.93 -23.11
C SER A 4 3.10 16.51 -22.05
N SER A 5 3.41 15.52 -21.22
CA SER A 5 2.50 14.97 -20.21
C SER A 5 3.26 14.24 -19.11
N VAL A 6 2.67 14.22 -17.91
CA VAL A 6 3.16 13.47 -16.74
C VAL A 6 1.95 12.85 -16.05
N ILE A 7 2.07 11.59 -15.64
CA ILE A 7 1.06 10.90 -14.83
C ILE A 7 1.66 10.71 -13.45
N PHE A 8 0.90 11.07 -12.42
CA PHE A 8 1.28 10.89 -11.03
C PHE A 8 0.40 9.81 -10.42
N ASP A 9 1.04 8.97 -9.60
CA ASP A 9 0.31 8.12 -8.67
C ASP A 9 -0.31 8.98 -7.56
N MET A 10 -1.25 8.40 -6.81
CA MET A 10 -1.91 9.06 -5.70
C MET A 10 -1.17 8.82 -4.39
N ASP A 11 -1.08 7.56 -3.97
CA ASP A 11 -0.55 7.17 -2.67
C ASP A 11 0.97 7.29 -2.65
N GLY A 12 1.52 7.95 -1.63
CA GLY A 12 2.96 8.19 -1.50
C GLY A 12 3.54 9.21 -2.50
N VAL A 13 2.72 9.74 -3.43
CA VAL A 13 3.13 10.73 -4.45
C VAL A 13 2.36 12.04 -4.29
N MET A 14 1.03 12.01 -4.45
CA MET A 14 0.20 13.20 -4.23
C MET A 14 -0.23 13.34 -2.77
N ILE A 15 -0.39 12.22 -2.07
CA ILE A 15 -0.88 12.16 -0.68
C ILE A 15 -0.02 11.16 0.11
N ASP A 16 0.38 11.53 1.34
CA ASP A 16 1.08 10.64 2.27
C ASP A 16 0.10 9.69 3.00
N SER A 17 -0.54 8.83 2.23
CA SER A 17 -1.53 7.85 2.69
C SER A 17 -0.92 6.49 3.06
N GLU A 18 0.32 6.19 2.63
CA GLU A 18 0.98 4.88 2.88
C GLU A 18 1.04 4.50 4.38
N PRO A 19 1.34 5.42 5.32
CA PRO A 19 1.36 5.08 6.75
C PRO A 19 -0.04 4.70 7.28
N HIS A 20 -1.09 5.28 6.70
CA HIS A 20 -2.47 5.01 7.07
C HIS A 20 -2.92 3.66 6.50
N TRP A 21 -2.52 3.35 5.27
CA TRP A 21 -2.76 2.05 4.65
C TRP A 21 -2.15 0.90 5.46
N ALA A 22 -0.88 1.03 5.86
CA ALA A 22 -0.21 0.02 6.68
C ALA A 22 -0.91 -0.21 8.04
N LYS A 23 -1.32 0.88 8.72
CA LYS A 23 -2.07 0.78 9.99
C LYS A 23 -3.41 0.07 9.82
N ALA A 24 -4.16 0.43 8.77
CA ALA A 24 -5.45 -0.20 8.48
C ALA A 24 -5.30 -1.69 8.18
N GLN A 25 -4.27 -2.07 7.42
CA GLN A 25 -3.99 -3.46 7.09
C GLN A 25 -3.63 -4.29 8.32
N ILE A 26 -2.71 -3.79 9.17
CA ILE A 26 -2.34 -4.44 10.43
C ILE A 26 -3.58 -4.65 11.31
N HIS A 27 -4.42 -3.62 11.46
CA HIS A 27 -5.63 -3.71 12.27
C HIS A 27 -6.65 -4.69 11.68
N ALA A 28 -6.86 -4.70 10.36
CA ALA A 28 -7.80 -5.60 9.70
C ALA A 28 -7.38 -7.06 9.83
N LEU A 29 -6.10 -7.36 9.62
CA LEU A 29 -5.56 -8.73 9.70
C LEU A 29 -5.48 -9.26 11.13
N ALA A 30 -5.23 -8.39 12.11
CA ALA A 30 -5.25 -8.79 13.52
C ALA A 30 -6.62 -9.34 13.96
N ASN A 31 -7.73 -8.89 13.34
CA ASN A 31 -9.08 -9.41 13.63
C ASN A 31 -9.29 -10.87 13.19
N VAL A 32 -8.37 -11.43 12.39
CA VAL A 32 -8.37 -12.84 11.95
C VAL A 32 -7.10 -13.55 12.41
N ASP A 33 -6.52 -13.12 13.53
CA ASP A 33 -5.31 -13.65 14.17
C ASP A 33 -4.02 -13.58 13.32
N ILE A 34 -4.02 -12.80 12.24
CA ILE A 34 -2.85 -12.59 11.38
C ILE A 34 -2.10 -11.34 11.87
N HIS A 35 -0.90 -11.56 12.41
CA HIS A 35 -0.06 -10.51 12.95
C HIS A 35 1.08 -10.18 11.98
N ILE A 36 1.01 -9.00 11.35
CA ILE A 36 2.03 -8.52 10.42
C ILE A 36 2.68 -7.23 10.91
N THR A 37 3.81 -6.87 10.31
CA THR A 37 4.54 -5.64 10.63
C THR A 37 4.37 -4.57 9.56
N ILE A 38 4.74 -3.33 9.87
CA ILE A 38 4.81 -2.25 8.87
C ILE A 38 5.75 -2.64 7.74
N GLN A 39 6.90 -3.23 8.05
CA GLN A 39 7.86 -3.72 7.06
C GLN A 39 7.23 -4.76 6.12
N THR A 40 6.38 -5.66 6.64
CA THR A 40 5.62 -6.60 5.81
C THR A 40 4.70 -5.88 4.83
N CYS A 41 4.02 -4.81 5.27
CA CYS A 41 3.16 -4.00 4.40
C CYS A 41 3.97 -3.32 3.30
N GLU A 42 5.09 -2.70 3.66
CA GLU A 42 5.97 -2.00 2.70
C GLU A 42 6.55 -2.94 1.63
N GLN A 43 6.91 -4.16 2.03
CA GLN A 43 7.57 -5.13 1.14
C GLN A 43 6.59 -5.89 0.25
N LEU A 44 5.40 -6.23 0.77
CA LEU A 44 4.52 -7.20 0.11
C LEU A 44 3.27 -6.57 -0.50
N THR A 45 2.77 -5.44 0.03
CA THR A 45 1.39 -4.99 -0.24
C THR A 45 1.32 -3.57 -0.80
N ARG A 46 2.34 -2.75 -0.57
CA ARG A 46 2.40 -1.36 -1.05
C ARG A 46 2.36 -1.26 -2.57
N GLY A 47 1.47 -0.41 -3.10
CA GLY A 47 1.30 -0.17 -4.53
C GLY A 47 0.74 -1.35 -5.32
N LYS A 48 0.37 -2.46 -4.66
CA LYS A 48 -0.25 -3.61 -5.32
C LYS A 48 -1.76 -3.43 -5.41
N ARG A 49 -2.35 -4.04 -6.43
CA ARG A 49 -3.81 -4.15 -6.48
C ARG A 49 -4.29 -5.15 -5.43
N ILE A 50 -5.50 -4.94 -4.93
CA ILE A 50 -6.08 -5.76 -3.86
C ILE A 50 -6.18 -7.24 -4.25
N ASP A 51 -6.45 -7.53 -5.52
CA ASP A 51 -6.49 -8.90 -6.04
C ASP A 51 -5.11 -9.56 -6.07
N GLU A 52 -4.04 -8.81 -6.36
CA GLU A 52 -2.67 -9.31 -6.27
C GLU A 52 -2.30 -9.59 -4.81
N MET A 53 -2.76 -8.76 -3.88
CA MET A 53 -2.54 -8.96 -2.44
C MET A 53 -3.22 -10.23 -1.92
N ALA A 54 -4.42 -10.56 -2.41
CA ALA A 54 -5.15 -11.76 -1.98
C ALA A 54 -4.48 -13.08 -2.40
N SER A 55 -3.52 -13.01 -3.34
CA SER A 55 -2.75 -14.17 -3.81
C SER A 55 -1.42 -14.40 -3.08
N ILE A 56 -1.09 -13.53 -2.13
CA ILE A 56 0.10 -13.61 -1.26
C ILE A 56 -0.20 -14.53 -0.08
#